data_AF-A0A133V675-F1
#
_entry.id   AF-A0A133V675-F1
#
_cell.length_a   1.000
_cell.length_b   1.000
_cell.length_c   1.000
_cell.angle_alpha   90.00
_cell.angle_beta   90.00
_cell.angle_gamma   90.00
#
_symmetry.space_group_name_H-M   'P 1'
#
loop_
_entity.id
_entity.type
_entity.pdbx_description
1 polymer ?
#
loop_
_entity_poly.entity_id
_entity_poly.type
_entity_poly.pdbx_seq_one_letter_code
_entity_poly.pdbx_strand_id
1 'polypeptide(L)' 'MEVGMKLAEKMELQYISPEEIKVSPDNTRKRDKNKKIDELAENIDNIGLEHPISVYKDPKTEKYQCYSGQRRLAALEKLG' A
#
# COMPACT_ATOMS: atom_id res chain seq x y z
N MET A 1 -1.12 -17.49 -20.94
CA MET A 1 -2.36 -16.70 -20.78
C MET A 1 -3.22 -17.18 -19.60
N GLU A 2 -3.24 -18.49 -19.29
CA GLU A 2 -4.07 -19.07 -18.21
C GLU A 2 -3.69 -18.62 -16.78
N VAL A 3 -2.40 -18.34 -16.53
CA VAL A 3 -1.91 -17.93 -15.20
C VAL A 3 -2.41 -16.54 -14.79
N GLY A 4 -2.60 -15.63 -15.76
CA GLY A 4 -3.03 -14.25 -15.49
C GLY A 4 -4.48 -14.16 -15.01
N MET A 5 -5.34 -15.07 -15.46
CA MET A 5 -6.77 -15.05 -15.12
C MET A 5 -7.04 -15.64 -13.72
N LYS A 6 -6.30 -16.68 -13.32
CA LYS A 6 -6.41 -17.35 -12.00
C LYS A 6 -5.94 -16.48 -10.82
N LEU A 7 -5.06 -15.51 -11.06
CA LEU A 7 -4.54 -14.60 -10.03
C LEU A 7 -5.48 -13.42 -9.76
N ALA A 8 -6.21 -12.96 -10.77
CA ALA A 8 -7.17 -11.87 -10.63
C ALA A 8 -8.34 -12.24 -9.71
N GLU A 9 -8.76 -13.52 -9.67
CA GLU A 9 -9.81 -14.02 -8.76
C GLU A 9 -9.46 -13.87 -7.26
N LYS A 10 -8.21 -13.60 -6.89
CA LYS A 10 -7.77 -13.46 -5.49
C LYS A 10 -7.51 -12.04 -5.02
N MET A 11 -7.78 -11.03 -5.85
CA MET A 11 -7.57 -9.62 -5.49
C MET A 11 -8.91 -8.91 -5.36
N GLU A 12 -9.17 -8.33 -4.19
CA GLU A 12 -10.36 -7.52 -3.92
C GLU A 12 -9.94 -6.09 -3.59
N LEU A 13 -10.70 -5.11 -4.10
CA LEU A 13 -10.54 -3.70 -3.72
C LEU A 13 -11.40 -3.42 -2.49
N GLN A 14 -10.74 -2.99 -1.41
CA GLN A 14 -11.39 -2.63 -0.15
C GLN A 14 -10.87 -1.28 0.34
N TYR A 15 -11.72 -0.55 1.05
CA TYR A 15 -11.31 0.60 1.85
C TYR A 15 -10.79 0.10 3.20
N ILE A 16 -9.51 0.36 3.46
CA ILE A 16 -8.83 -0.04 4.70
C ILE A 16 -8.16 1.23 5.23
N SER A 17 -8.21 1.46 6.55
CA SER A 17 -7.51 2.60 7.13
C SER A 17 -5.99 2.43 6.93
N PRO A 18 -5.26 3.48 6.53
CA PRO A 18 -3.80 3.44 6.43
C PRO A 18 -3.12 2.93 7.72
N GLU A 19 -3.71 3.24 8.89
CA GLU A 19 -3.21 2.84 10.20
C GLU A 19 -3.23 1.32 10.44
N GLU A 20 -4.10 0.60 9.73
CA GLU A 20 -4.22 -0.86 9.83
C GLU A 20 -3.18 -1.59 8.95
N ILE A 21 -2.46 -0.85 8.10
CA ILE A 21 -1.50 -1.37 7.14
C ILE A 21 -0.09 -1.16 7.66
N LYS A 22 0.65 -2.27 7.84
CA LYS A 22 2.06 -2.22 8.21
C LYS A 22 2.96 -2.51 7.03
N VAL A 23 4.12 -1.88 6.99
CA VAL A 23 5.16 -2.27 6.03
C VAL A 23 5.66 -3.68 6.37
N SER A 24 5.63 -4.60 5.41
CA SER A 24 6.12 -5.97 5.60
C SER A 24 7.62 -5.97 5.94
N PRO A 25 8.06 -6.75 6.95
CA PRO A 25 9.49 -6.90 7.28
C PRO A 25 10.27 -7.59 6.16
N ASP A 26 9.60 -8.35 5.29
CA ASP A 26 10.20 -9.07 4.16
C ASP A 26 10.52 -8.16 2.96
N ASN A 27 10.21 -6.87 3.07
CA ASN A 27 10.49 -5.93 2.00
C ASN A 27 11.99 -5.62 1.87
N THR A 28 12.60 -6.19 0.84
CA THR A 28 14.02 -6.04 0.50
C THR A 28 14.43 -4.63 0.06
N ARG A 29 13.47 -3.79 -0.37
CA ARG A 29 13.75 -2.41 -0.80
C ARG A 29 13.73 -1.42 0.38
N LYS A 30 14.89 -1.24 1.01
CA LYS A 30 15.17 -0.17 1.99
C LYS A 30 15.55 1.16 1.33
N ARG A 31 14.95 1.53 0.18
CA ARG A 31 15.29 2.78 -0.52
C ARG A 31 14.71 3.98 0.23
N ASP A 32 15.48 5.07 0.23
CA ASP A 32 15.21 6.38 0.81
C ASP A 32 13.71 6.74 0.83
N LYS A 33 13.07 6.47 1.97
CA LYS A 33 11.61 6.56 2.13
C LYS A 33 11.11 8.00 2.01
N ASN A 34 11.99 8.98 2.11
CA ASN A 34 11.62 10.38 2.33
C ASN A 34 11.68 11.26 1.08
N LYS A 35 12.23 10.78 -0.04
CA LYS A 35 12.37 11.65 -1.22
C LYS A 35 11.00 11.88 -1.86
N LYS A 36 10.55 13.14 -1.86
CA LYS A 36 9.29 13.60 -2.46
C LYS A 36 8.04 12.89 -1.90
N ILE A 37 8.01 12.59 -0.60
CA ILE A 37 6.77 12.14 0.03
C ILE A 37 5.82 13.32 0.25
N ASP A 38 6.35 14.51 0.56
CA ASP A 38 5.53 15.72 0.76
C ASP A 38 4.76 16.09 -0.51
N GLU A 39 5.46 16.17 -1.66
CA GLU A 39 4.82 16.39 -2.96
C GLU A 39 3.77 15.31 -3.28
N LEU A 40 3.99 14.06 -2.86
CA LEU A 40 3.04 12.96 -3.09
C LEU A 40 1.82 13.07 -2.18
N ALA A 41 2.01 13.42 -0.91
CA ALA A 41 0.93 13.64 0.04
C ALA A 41 0.05 14.81 -0.41
N GLU A 42 0.65 15.93 -0.82
CA GLU A 42 -0.08 17.07 -1.37
C GLU A 42 -0.89 16.69 -2.62
N ASN A 43 -0.33 15.89 -3.53
CA ASN A 43 -1.10 15.42 -4.68
C ASN A 43 -2.25 14.50 -4.26
N ILE A 44 -2.02 13.55 -3.34
CA ILE A 44 -3.08 12.64 -2.87
C ILE A 44 -4.19 13.41 -2.16
N ASP A 45 -3.88 14.46 -1.40
CA ASP A 45 -4.88 15.33 -0.77
C ASP A 45 -5.73 16.09 -1.80
N ASN A 46 -5.09 16.56 -2.88
CA ASN A 46 -5.77 17.33 -3.92
C ASN A 46 -6.63 16.49 -4.89
N ILE A 47 -6.15 15.32 -5.30
CA ILE A 47 -6.79 14.51 -6.36
C ILE A 47 -7.20 13.10 -5.93
N GLY A 48 -6.86 12.69 -4.71
CA GLY A 48 -7.09 11.36 -4.19
C GLY A 48 -6.01 10.34 -4.57
N LEU A 49 -6.20 9.10 -4.12
CA LEU A 49 -5.29 8.00 -4.39
C LEU A 49 -5.63 7.29 -5.71
N GLU A 50 -4.94 7.63 -6.79
CA GLU A 50 -5.21 7.06 -8.14
C GLU A 50 -4.92 5.55 -8.25
N HIS A 51 -3.94 5.06 -7.49
CA HIS A 51 -3.55 3.66 -7.50
C HIS A 51 -3.65 3.07 -6.09
N PRO A 52 -4.35 1.94 -5.90
CA PRO A 52 -4.55 1.32 -4.58
C PRO A 52 -3.26 0.71 -4.03
N ILE A 53 -3.15 0.69 -2.70
CA ILE A 53 -2.05 0.02 -2.00
C ILE A 53 -2.32 -1.47 -2.00
N SER A 54 -1.26 -2.21 -2.28
CA SER A 54 -1.26 -3.64 -2.47
C SER A 54 -0.84 -4.29 -1.17
N VAL A 55 -1.78 -4.96 -0.49
CA VAL A 55 -1.59 -5.57 0.82
C VAL A 55 -1.92 -7.06 0.81
N TYR A 56 -1.42 -7.79 1.80
CA TYR A 56 -1.93 -9.12 2.16
C TYR A 56 -2.29 -9.14 3.64
N LYS A 57 -3.33 -9.90 4.01
CA LYS A 57 -3.67 -10.13 5.42
C LYS A 57 -2.73 -11.21 5.98
N ASP A 58 -1.99 -10.88 7.02
CA ASP A 58 -1.16 -11.84 7.74
C ASP A 58 -2.09 -12.81 8.51
N PRO A 59 -2.04 -14.12 8.24
CA PRO A 59 -2.94 -15.09 8.87
C PRO A 59 -2.69 -15.27 10.38
N LYS A 60 -1.53 -14.86 10.90
CA LYS A 60 -1.19 -14.99 12.33
C LYS A 60 -1.60 -13.79 13.15
N THR A 61 -1.48 -12.59 12.58
CA THR A 61 -1.71 -11.33 13.29
C THR A 61 -3.01 -10.64 12.89
N GLU A 62 -3.65 -11.12 11.82
CA GLU A 62 -4.81 -10.52 11.16
C GLU A 62 -4.60 -9.09 10.65
N LYS A 63 -3.36 -8.61 10.64
CA LYS A 63 -3.01 -7.27 10.17
C LYS A 63 -2.72 -7.26 8.68
N TYR A 64 -2.98 -6.13 8.04
CA TYR A 64 -2.61 -5.93 6.64
C TYR A 64 -1.13 -5.59 6.55
N GLN A 65 -0.42 -6.27 5.65
CA GLN A 65 0.97 -5.99 5.34
C GLN A 65 1.11 -5.47 3.91
N CYS A 66 1.68 -4.27 3.76
CA CYS A 66 1.96 -3.66 2.48
C CYS A 66 3.13 -4.38 1.79
N TYR A 67 2.85 -5.02 0.65
CA TYR A 67 3.86 -5.59 -0.25
C TYR A 67 4.24 -4.62 -1.37
N SER A 68 3.33 -3.72 -1.78
CA SER A 68 3.59 -2.70 -2.81
C SER A 68 2.79 -1.43 -2.54
N GLY A 69 3.40 -0.28 -2.83
CA GLY A 69 2.79 1.03 -2.56
C GLY A 69 3.31 1.76 -1.32
N GLN A 70 4.49 1.40 -0.81
CA GLN A 70 5.04 1.99 0.42
C GLN A 70 5.15 3.51 0.45
N ARG A 71 5.47 4.15 -0.68
CA ARG A 71 5.49 5.63 -0.76
C ARG A 71 4.09 6.24 -0.64
N ARG A 72 3.07 5.55 -1.18
CA ARG A 72 1.66 5.95 -1.04
C ARG A 72 1.20 5.75 0.40
N LEU A 73 1.55 4.63 1.02
CA LEU A 73 1.28 4.39 2.45
C LEU A 73 1.90 5.49 3.32
N ALA A 74 3.18 5.79 3.14
CA ALA A 74 3.87 6.83 3.90
C ALA A 74 3.32 8.25 3.65
N ALA A 75 2.79 8.51 2.45
CA ALA A 75 2.10 9.76 2.15
C ALA A 75 0.74 9.83 2.84
N LEU A 76 -0.04 8.74 2.87
CA LEU A 76 -1.31 8.65 3.59
C LEU A 76 -1.11 8.79 5.10
N GLU A 77 -0.11 8.11 5.67
CA GLU A 77 0.26 8.24 7.10
C GLU A 77 0.60 9.69 7.50
N LYS A 78 1.00 10.54 6.55
CA LYS A 78 1.23 11.97 6.78
C LYS A 78 -0.05 12.81 6.74
N LEU A 79 -1.08 12.38 6.00
CA LEU A 79 -2.33 13.11 5.84
C LEU A 79 -3.29 12.90 7.02
N GLY A 80 -3.17 11.78 7.73
CA GLY A 80 -4.04 11.41 8.87
C GLY A 80 -5.18 10.49 8.44
#